data_AF-A0A059XVM4-F1
#
_entry.id   AF-A0A059XVM4-F1
#
_cell.length_a   1.000
_cell.length_b   1.000
_cell.length_c   1.000
_cell.angle_alpha   90.00
_cell.angle_beta   90.00
_cell.angle_gamma   90.00
#
_symmetry.space_group_name_H-M   'P 1'
#
loop_
_entity.id
_entity.type
_entity.pdbx_description
1 polymer ?
#
loop_
_entity_poly.entity_id
_entity_poly.type
_entity_poly.pdbx_seq_one_letter_code
_entity_poly.pdbx_strand_id
1 'polypeptide(L)'
;MKKIVKLTDIEFNKFKQTNTLDISTFLKCTDAEINDKYLNIPLYKIVLESTNEEILCKISKITDKIEFKPVKLSINDFDTFVFDMDGTLLDKTKNIVPANLKMLQKLAKDGKNICIATGRAIFMLDKYLDKIPYNKPFLCANGSMIYDHNTFKMISNFNIEKYDAYALMEKLETLGLGYYVFWSDGLVAFNVENSVDFKTRNYYEMMPAGKFVLNPERSFLDDKEICKILVTFDPHQVESLNEFAEYVKKFPRLQGVQTQKNFYDVGEPASKALALCSIADKYNIDLNKTVAFGDANNDAPTFDVVALSCAPLNSMSNAIDGATYVSSKTSDEDWIATFIEQHLYN
;
A
#
# COMPACT_ATOMS: atom_id res chain seq x y z
N MET A 1 1.17 15.98 2.81
CA MET A 1 0.89 16.98 3.88
C MET A 1 0.34 16.20 5.06
N LYS A 2 0.97 16.31 6.24
CA LYS A 2 0.50 15.56 7.41
C LYS A 2 -0.92 16.02 7.79
N LYS A 3 -1.80 15.05 8.06
CA LYS A 3 -3.20 15.26 8.42
C LYS A 3 -3.45 15.14 9.92
N ILE A 4 -2.41 14.83 10.69
CA ILE A 4 -2.48 14.61 12.14
C ILE A 4 -1.80 15.77 12.85
N VAL A 5 -2.53 16.39 13.76
CA VAL A 5 -2.07 17.51 14.59
C VAL A 5 -2.08 17.04 16.04
N LYS A 6 -0.89 16.78 16.58
CA LYS A 6 -0.70 16.37 17.98
C LYS A 6 -0.58 17.62 18.85
N LEU A 7 -1.40 17.70 19.90
CA LEU A 7 -1.51 18.85 20.78
C LEU A 7 -1.22 18.45 22.23
N THR A 8 -0.59 19.36 22.96
CA THR A 8 -0.49 19.28 24.42
C THR A 8 -1.86 19.42 25.09
N ASP A 9 -1.99 19.06 26.37
CA ASP A 9 -3.25 19.22 27.13
C ASP A 9 -3.80 20.65 27.09
N ILE A 10 -2.92 21.67 27.13
CA ILE A 10 -3.31 23.08 27.11
C ILE A 10 -3.87 23.45 25.73
N GLU A 11 -3.17 23.08 24.66
CA GLU A 11 -3.57 23.39 23.30
C GLU A 11 -4.86 22.65 22.91
N PHE A 12 -4.99 21.38 23.31
CA PHE A 12 -6.15 20.56 23.00
C PHE A 12 -7.41 21.05 23.74
N ASN A 13 -7.29 21.45 25.01
CA ASN A 13 -8.43 22.01 25.75
C ASN A 13 -8.87 23.37 25.18
N LYS A 14 -7.92 24.22 24.76
CA LYS A 14 -8.22 25.45 24.03
C LYS A 14 -8.93 25.13 22.71
N PHE A 15 -8.41 24.17 21.96
CA PHE A 15 -9.02 23.71 20.70
C PHE A 15 -10.45 23.23 20.89
N LYS A 16 -10.75 22.42 21.92
CA LYS A 16 -12.12 21.95 22.21
C LYS A 16 -13.13 23.09 22.44
N GLN A 17 -12.67 24.23 22.95
CA GLN A 17 -13.54 25.38 23.22
C GLN A 17 -13.74 26.27 22.00
N THR A 18 -12.71 26.43 21.15
CA THR A 18 -12.74 27.42 20.07
C THR A 18 -12.82 26.82 18.67
N ASN A 19 -12.46 25.55 18.51
CA ASN A 19 -12.15 24.90 17.23
C ASN A 19 -11.11 25.67 16.40
N THR A 20 -10.16 26.34 17.05
CA THR A 20 -9.11 27.11 16.35
C THR A 20 -7.73 26.74 16.82
N LEU A 21 -6.74 26.75 15.93
CA LEU A 21 -5.33 26.70 16.28
C LEU A 21 -4.58 27.95 15.81
N ASP A 22 -3.59 28.35 16.60
CA ASP A 22 -2.63 29.35 16.16
C ASP A 22 -1.78 28.76 15.01
N ILE A 23 -1.49 29.58 13.99
CA ILE A 23 -0.77 29.13 12.79
C ILE A 23 0.55 28.44 13.13
N SER A 24 1.30 28.98 14.09
CA SER A 24 2.58 28.43 14.51
C SER A 24 2.46 27.04 15.16
N THR A 25 1.40 26.78 15.92
CA THR A 25 1.14 25.45 16.50
C THR A 25 0.82 24.45 15.40
N PHE A 26 -0.07 24.78 14.46
CA PHE A 26 -0.40 23.89 13.35
C PHE A 26 0.82 23.56 12.48
N LEU A 27 1.61 24.58 12.13
CA LEU A 27 2.80 24.44 11.30
C LEU A 27 3.88 23.55 11.92
N LYS A 28 4.02 23.57 13.25
CA LYS A 28 4.93 22.67 13.97
C LYS A 28 4.52 21.20 13.83
N CYS A 29 3.24 20.91 13.65
CA CYS A 29 2.75 19.55 13.53
C CYS A 29 2.76 19.05 12.07
N THR A 30 2.55 19.96 11.11
CA THR A 30 2.37 19.57 9.71
C THR A 30 3.62 19.64 8.84
N ASP A 31 4.72 20.22 9.35
CA ASP A 31 6.01 20.38 8.67
C ASP A 31 5.92 21.01 7.26
N ALA A 32 4.97 21.92 7.03
CA ALA A 32 4.75 22.48 5.69
C ALA A 32 4.18 23.90 5.73
N GLU A 33 4.67 24.80 4.86
CA GLU A 33 4.22 26.19 4.76
C GLU A 33 2.70 26.32 4.54
N ILE A 34 2.06 27.29 5.20
CA ILE A 34 0.64 27.59 4.99
C ILE A 34 0.41 28.00 3.54
N ASN A 35 -0.50 27.29 2.90
CA ASN A 35 -1.05 27.63 1.60
C ASN A 35 -2.50 27.10 1.51
N ASP A 36 -3.23 27.59 0.51
CA ASP A 36 -4.65 27.26 0.34
C ASP A 36 -4.92 25.76 0.09
N LYS A 37 -3.90 24.95 -0.24
CA LYS A 37 -4.08 23.50 -0.41
C LYS A 37 -4.50 22.80 0.88
N TYR A 38 -4.25 23.40 2.04
CA TYR A 38 -4.74 22.87 3.32
C TYR A 38 -6.27 22.90 3.42
N LEU A 39 -6.94 23.84 2.75
CA LEU A 39 -8.41 23.87 2.67
C LEU A 39 -8.96 22.71 1.81
N ASN A 40 -8.13 22.16 0.93
CA ASN A 40 -8.50 21.03 0.07
C ASN A 40 -8.27 19.68 0.74
N ILE A 41 -7.64 19.64 1.93
CA ILE A 41 -7.49 18.39 2.67
C ILE A 41 -8.85 18.01 3.28
N PRO A 42 -9.36 16.80 2.97
CA PRO A 42 -10.73 16.42 3.31
C PRO A 42 -10.93 16.11 4.79
N LEU A 43 -9.86 15.85 5.55
CA LEU A 43 -9.94 15.52 6.96
C LEU A 43 -8.61 15.75 7.69
N TYR A 44 -8.70 16.31 8.89
CA TYR A 44 -7.63 16.40 9.87
C TYR A 44 -8.03 15.65 11.13
N LYS A 45 -7.06 14.99 11.74
CA LYS A 45 -7.15 14.42 13.07
C LYS A 45 -6.41 15.30 14.06
N ILE A 46 -7.12 15.83 15.05
CA ILE A 46 -6.53 16.51 16.21
C ILE A 46 -6.40 15.49 17.34
N VAL A 47 -5.20 15.30 17.88
CA VAL A 47 -4.89 14.28 18.90
C VAL A 47 -4.36 14.95 20.16
N LEU A 48 -4.88 14.57 21.32
CA LEU A 48 -4.28 14.87 22.61
C LEU A 48 -3.13 13.90 22.90
N GLU A 49 -1.90 14.41 23.03
CA GLU A 49 -0.70 13.58 23.21
C GLU A 49 -0.73 12.70 24.47
N SER A 50 -1.37 13.17 25.55
CA SER A 50 -1.38 12.48 26.84
C SER A 50 -2.31 11.28 26.90
N THR A 51 -3.41 11.28 26.13
CA THR A 51 -4.48 10.27 26.21
C THR A 51 -4.87 9.63 24.88
N ASN A 52 -4.36 10.15 23.76
CA ASN A 52 -4.84 9.86 22.40
C ASN A 52 -6.35 10.14 22.22
N GLU A 53 -6.93 11.10 22.95
CA GLU A 53 -8.27 11.62 22.62
C GLU A 53 -8.21 12.27 21.22
N GLU A 54 -9.13 11.89 20.33
CA GLU A 54 -9.10 12.31 18.92
C GLU A 54 -10.36 13.09 18.52
N ILE A 55 -10.18 14.14 17.72
CA ILE A 55 -11.29 14.88 17.08
C ILE A 55 -11.02 14.96 15.57
N LEU A 56 -11.98 14.48 14.79
CA LEU A 56 -11.96 14.61 13.33
C LEU A 56 -12.58 15.93 12.91
N CYS A 57 -11.90 16.66 12.04
CA CYS A 57 -12.30 18.00 11.63
C CYS A 57 -11.83 18.34 10.22
N LYS A 58 -12.38 19.42 9.65
CA LYS A 58 -11.91 20.03 8.40
C LYS A 58 -11.53 21.47 8.67
N ILE A 59 -10.50 21.98 8.00
CA ILE A 59 -10.22 23.42 8.04
C ILE A 59 -11.36 24.13 7.31
N SER A 60 -12.05 25.02 8.00
CA SER A 60 -13.11 25.85 7.41
C SER A 60 -12.55 27.17 6.87
N LYS A 61 -11.50 27.71 7.49
CA LYS A 61 -10.93 29.00 7.13
C LYS A 61 -9.51 29.14 7.66
N ILE A 62 -8.68 29.89 6.92
CA ILE A 62 -7.35 30.33 7.36
C ILE A 62 -7.34 31.86 7.36
N THR A 63 -7.12 32.47 8.52
CA THR A 63 -6.96 33.93 8.72
C THR A 63 -5.66 34.21 9.48
N ASP A 64 -5.72 34.97 10.57
CA ASP A 64 -4.71 35.03 11.63
C ASP A 64 -4.60 33.71 12.43
N LYS A 65 -5.61 32.85 12.34
CA LYS A 65 -5.68 31.50 12.93
C LYS A 65 -6.22 30.49 11.92
N ILE A 66 -6.09 29.21 12.26
CA ILE A 66 -6.72 28.14 11.52
C ILE A 66 -8.02 27.77 12.23
N GLU A 67 -9.13 27.97 11.55
CA GLU A 67 -10.46 27.60 12.02
C GLU A 67 -10.81 26.21 11.51
N PHE A 68 -11.31 25.36 12.41
CA PHE A 68 -11.73 24.01 12.11
C PHE A 68 -13.22 23.84 12.36
N LYS A 69 -13.82 22.93 11.61
CA LYS A 69 -15.17 22.44 11.83
C LYS A 69 -15.09 20.95 12.15
N PRO A 70 -15.51 20.51 13.36
CA PRO A 70 -15.64 19.10 13.66
C PRO A 70 -16.55 18.39 12.65
N VAL A 71 -16.19 17.16 12.29
CA VAL A 71 -16.92 16.38 11.29
C VAL A 71 -17.34 15.04 11.89
N LYS A 72 -18.63 14.74 11.75
CA LYS A 72 -19.14 13.38 11.88
C LYS A 72 -19.12 12.77 10.49
N LEU A 73 -18.39 11.68 10.33
CA LEU A 73 -18.27 10.99 9.06
C LEU A 73 -19.58 10.27 8.71
N SER A 74 -19.83 10.13 7.42
CA SER A 74 -20.91 9.33 6.85
C SER A 74 -20.38 8.50 5.69
N ILE A 75 -21.02 7.36 5.44
CA ILE A 75 -20.74 6.53 4.28
C ILE A 75 -20.88 7.30 2.95
N ASN A 76 -21.68 8.35 2.90
CA ASN A 76 -21.89 9.17 1.71
C ASN A 76 -20.74 10.15 1.43
N ASP A 77 -19.82 10.34 2.38
CA ASP A 77 -18.62 11.16 2.17
C ASP A 77 -17.58 10.46 1.29
N PHE A 78 -17.70 9.13 1.13
CA PHE A 78 -16.68 8.30 0.49
C PHE A 78 -17.27 7.46 -0.64
N ASP A 79 -16.57 7.41 -1.77
CA ASP A 79 -16.96 6.65 -2.96
C ASP A 79 -16.07 5.42 -3.16
N THR A 80 -14.82 5.45 -2.67
CA THR A 80 -13.83 4.39 -2.90
C THR A 80 -13.21 3.88 -1.60
N PHE A 81 -13.04 2.57 -1.52
CA PHE A 81 -12.43 1.86 -0.40
C PHE A 81 -11.27 1.01 -0.94
N VAL A 82 -10.07 1.33 -0.49
CA VAL A 82 -8.82 0.66 -0.87
C VAL A 82 -8.39 -0.23 0.28
N PHE A 83 -8.17 -1.50 0.01
CA PHE A 83 -7.79 -2.49 1.02
C PHE A 83 -6.43 -3.10 0.71
N ASP A 84 -5.50 -3.00 1.66
CA ASP A 84 -4.45 -4.01 1.75
C ASP A 84 -5.03 -5.38 2.13
N MET A 85 -4.26 -6.42 1.85
CA MET A 85 -4.59 -7.79 2.15
C MET A 85 -3.92 -8.30 3.43
N ASP A 86 -2.61 -8.49 3.44
CA ASP A 86 -1.93 -9.28 4.47
C ASP A 86 -1.73 -8.48 5.76
N GLY A 87 -2.46 -8.81 6.84
CA GLY A 87 -2.42 -8.01 8.06
C GLY A 87 -3.46 -6.89 8.07
N THR A 88 -4.28 -6.81 7.02
CA THR A 88 -5.36 -5.83 6.89
C THR A 88 -6.70 -6.53 6.67
N LEU A 89 -6.99 -6.97 5.43
CA LEU A 89 -8.22 -7.72 5.10
C LEU A 89 -8.10 -9.21 5.50
N LEU A 90 -6.88 -9.74 5.50
CA LEU A 90 -6.53 -11.11 5.85
C LEU A 90 -5.97 -11.18 7.26
N ASP A 91 -6.44 -12.18 8.01
CA ASP A 91 -5.90 -12.54 9.31
C ASP A 91 -4.49 -13.19 9.19
N LYS A 92 -3.87 -13.48 10.34
CA LYS A 92 -2.56 -14.16 10.40
C LYS A 92 -2.53 -15.53 9.71
N THR A 93 -3.69 -16.17 9.54
CA THR A 93 -3.86 -17.47 8.86
C THR A 93 -4.15 -17.33 7.37
N LYS A 94 -4.12 -16.09 6.83
CA LYS A 94 -4.35 -15.76 5.42
C LYS A 94 -5.78 -16.06 4.96
N ASN A 95 -6.74 -15.91 5.88
CA ASN A 95 -8.17 -16.00 5.62
C ASN A 95 -8.84 -14.64 5.76
N ILE A 96 -9.94 -14.41 5.05
CA ILE A 96 -10.75 -13.20 5.19
C ILE A 96 -11.70 -13.39 6.37
N VAL A 97 -11.68 -12.49 7.34
CA VAL A 97 -12.63 -12.50 8.47
C VAL A 97 -14.07 -12.36 7.92
N PRO A 98 -15.00 -13.28 8.24
CA PRO A 98 -16.33 -13.30 7.61
C PRO A 98 -17.14 -12.01 7.76
N ALA A 99 -17.01 -11.32 8.89
CA ALA A 99 -17.68 -10.04 9.12
C ALA A 99 -17.13 -8.93 8.20
N ASN A 100 -15.80 -8.87 8.02
CA ASN A 100 -15.17 -7.93 7.09
C ASN A 100 -15.64 -8.21 5.65
N LEU A 101 -15.72 -9.48 5.24
CA LEU A 101 -16.23 -9.84 3.92
C LEU A 101 -17.68 -9.39 3.71
N LYS A 102 -18.56 -9.61 4.69
CA LYS A 102 -19.96 -9.14 4.65
C LYS A 102 -20.04 -7.61 4.53
N MET A 103 -19.15 -6.89 5.21
CA MET A 103 -19.08 -5.44 5.10
C MET A 103 -18.66 -4.98 3.70
N LEU A 104 -17.65 -5.62 3.09
CA LEU A 104 -17.26 -5.32 1.71
C LEU A 104 -18.42 -5.59 0.73
N GLN A 105 -19.17 -6.67 0.94
CA GLN A 105 -20.39 -6.96 0.14
C GLN A 105 -21.46 -5.89 0.32
N LYS A 106 -21.65 -5.37 1.53
CA LYS A 106 -22.56 -4.26 1.79
C LYS A 106 -22.10 -2.99 1.08
N LEU A 107 -20.82 -2.62 1.18
CA LEU A 107 -20.25 -1.48 0.46
C LEU A 107 -20.48 -1.58 -1.05
N ALA A 108 -20.21 -2.75 -1.64
CA ALA A 108 -20.43 -2.98 -3.06
C ALA A 108 -21.91 -2.85 -3.45
N LYS A 109 -22.85 -3.36 -2.63
CA LYS A 109 -24.29 -3.17 -2.83
C LYS A 109 -24.71 -1.70 -2.74
N ASP A 110 -24.05 -0.93 -1.89
CA ASP A 110 -24.26 0.51 -1.73
C ASP A 110 -23.53 1.33 -2.82
N GLY A 111 -23.05 0.67 -3.88
CA GLY A 111 -22.46 1.29 -5.06
C GLY A 111 -21.03 1.78 -4.88
N LYS A 112 -20.35 1.39 -3.80
CA LYS A 112 -18.99 1.84 -3.52
C LYS A 112 -17.97 1.10 -4.36
N ASN A 113 -16.88 1.79 -4.66
CA ASN A 113 -15.73 1.21 -5.33
C ASN A 113 -14.90 0.42 -4.31
N ILE A 114 -14.55 -0.81 -4.65
CA ILE A 114 -13.70 -1.70 -3.85
C ILE A 114 -12.44 -1.97 -4.66
N CYS A 115 -11.31 -1.47 -4.17
CA CYS A 115 -9.99 -1.56 -4.78
C CYS A 115 -9.05 -2.35 -3.86
N ILE A 116 -8.26 -3.25 -4.43
CA ILE A 116 -7.28 -4.06 -3.67
C ILE A 116 -5.88 -3.56 -4.01
N ALA A 117 -5.09 -3.26 -2.97
CA ALA A 117 -3.71 -2.78 -3.09
C ALA A 117 -2.78 -3.61 -2.22
N THR A 118 -1.95 -4.45 -2.83
CA THR A 118 -1.23 -5.53 -2.14
C THR A 118 0.22 -5.68 -2.61
N GLY A 119 1.07 -6.21 -1.73
CA GLY A 119 2.41 -6.68 -2.10
C GLY A 119 2.40 -7.98 -2.90
N ARG A 120 1.26 -8.70 -2.93
CA ARG A 120 1.10 -9.94 -3.69
C ARG A 120 1.10 -9.69 -5.19
N ALA A 121 1.60 -10.67 -5.94
CA ALA A 121 1.36 -10.75 -7.38
C ALA A 121 -0.06 -11.24 -7.68
N ILE A 122 -0.56 -10.96 -8.88
CA ILE A 122 -1.97 -11.23 -9.25
C ILE A 122 -2.36 -12.70 -9.09
N PHE A 123 -1.48 -13.64 -9.47
CA PHE A 123 -1.73 -15.07 -9.35
C PHE A 123 -1.89 -15.54 -7.89
N MET A 124 -1.32 -14.82 -6.92
CA MET A 124 -1.48 -15.13 -5.51
C MET A 124 -2.84 -14.72 -4.95
N LEU A 125 -3.67 -14.05 -5.75
CA LEU A 125 -4.99 -13.59 -5.37
C LEU A 125 -6.10 -14.61 -5.66
N ASP A 126 -5.83 -15.63 -6.47
CA ASP A 126 -6.80 -16.57 -7.02
C ASP A 126 -7.80 -17.10 -5.97
N LYS A 127 -7.31 -17.56 -4.81
CA LYS A 127 -8.14 -18.07 -3.70
C LYS A 127 -9.09 -17.05 -3.04
N TYR A 128 -9.01 -15.78 -3.41
CA TYR A 128 -9.82 -14.68 -2.89
C TYR A 128 -10.67 -14.00 -3.96
N LEU A 129 -10.35 -14.17 -5.25
CA LEU A 129 -10.99 -13.42 -6.34
C LEU A 129 -12.50 -13.69 -6.42
N ASP A 130 -12.96 -14.90 -6.11
CA ASP A 130 -14.39 -15.23 -6.12
C ASP A 130 -15.15 -14.72 -4.88
N LYS A 131 -14.43 -14.25 -3.86
CA LYS A 131 -15.03 -13.85 -2.57
C LYS A 131 -15.21 -12.34 -2.48
N ILE A 132 -14.19 -11.60 -2.88
CA ILE A 132 -14.11 -10.15 -2.69
C ILE A 132 -14.92 -9.46 -3.79
N PRO A 133 -15.86 -8.55 -3.47
CA PRO A 133 -16.65 -7.82 -4.46
C PRO A 133 -15.89 -6.60 -5.02
N TYR A 134 -14.70 -6.82 -5.56
CA TYR A 134 -13.91 -5.75 -6.19
C TYR A 134 -14.57 -5.27 -7.48
N ASN A 135 -14.32 -4.00 -7.83
CA ASN A 135 -14.80 -3.38 -9.07
C ASN A 135 -13.83 -2.30 -9.60
N LYS A 136 -12.59 -2.32 -9.10
CA LYS A 136 -11.49 -1.45 -9.53
C LYS A 136 -10.23 -2.25 -9.76
N PRO A 137 -9.29 -1.76 -10.59
CA PRO A 137 -8.03 -2.44 -10.87
C PRO A 137 -7.29 -2.90 -9.61
N PHE A 138 -6.58 -4.02 -9.73
CA PHE A 138 -5.71 -4.52 -8.68
C PHE A 138 -4.37 -3.81 -8.72
N LEU A 139 -3.94 -3.25 -7.59
CA LEU A 139 -2.60 -2.68 -7.42
C LEU A 139 -1.70 -3.74 -6.78
N CYS A 140 -1.01 -4.51 -7.61
CA CYS A 140 -0.23 -5.66 -7.18
C CYS A 140 1.25 -5.32 -7.01
N ALA A 141 2.00 -6.21 -6.35
CA ALA A 141 3.44 -6.11 -6.19
C ALA A 141 3.89 -4.71 -5.69
N ASN A 142 3.20 -4.19 -4.67
CA ASN A 142 3.42 -2.86 -4.10
C ASN A 142 3.26 -1.72 -5.13
N GLY A 143 2.35 -1.89 -6.08
CA GLY A 143 2.04 -0.89 -7.11
C GLY A 143 2.92 -0.97 -8.36
N SER A 144 3.89 -1.89 -8.43
CA SER A 144 4.72 -2.07 -9.63
C SER A 144 3.95 -2.65 -10.83
N MET A 145 2.81 -3.31 -10.57
CA MET A 145 1.98 -3.93 -11.59
C MET A 145 0.51 -3.65 -11.31
N ILE A 146 -0.23 -3.20 -12.32
CA ILE A 146 -1.64 -2.86 -12.23
C ILE A 146 -2.42 -3.74 -13.20
N TYR A 147 -3.45 -4.42 -12.70
CA TYR A 147 -4.27 -5.34 -13.47
C TYR A 147 -5.71 -4.87 -13.56
N ASP A 148 -6.30 -4.97 -14.75
CA ASP A 148 -7.72 -4.75 -14.93
C ASP A 148 -8.53 -5.79 -14.17
N HIS A 149 -9.60 -5.34 -13.51
CA HIS A 149 -10.39 -6.19 -12.62
C HIS A 149 -11.32 -7.17 -13.34
N ASN A 150 -11.61 -6.95 -14.63
CA ASN A 150 -12.48 -7.83 -15.41
C ASN A 150 -11.67 -8.85 -16.19
N THR A 151 -10.59 -8.38 -16.84
CA THR A 151 -9.81 -9.20 -17.75
C THR A 151 -8.60 -9.86 -17.09
N PHE A 152 -8.20 -9.40 -15.89
CA PHE A 152 -6.96 -9.78 -15.21
C PHE A 152 -5.70 -9.57 -16.05
N LYS A 153 -5.79 -8.78 -17.11
CA LYS A 153 -4.64 -8.37 -17.91
C LYS A 153 -3.99 -7.17 -17.27
N MET A 154 -2.67 -7.15 -17.32
CA MET A 154 -1.91 -6.00 -16.88
C MET A 154 -2.22 -4.81 -17.78
N ILE A 155 -2.55 -3.67 -17.17
CA ILE A 155 -2.89 -2.42 -17.86
C ILE A 155 -1.84 -1.33 -17.68
N SER A 156 -0.97 -1.48 -16.68
CA SER A 156 0.15 -0.60 -16.44
C SER A 156 1.19 -1.35 -15.61
N ASN A 157 2.44 -1.04 -15.87
CA ASN A 157 3.60 -1.46 -15.09
C ASN A 157 4.63 -0.33 -15.08
N PHE A 158 5.62 -0.48 -14.20
CA PHE A 158 6.82 0.32 -14.24
C PHE A 158 7.97 -0.60 -14.68
N ASN A 159 8.23 -0.62 -15.98
CA ASN A 159 9.12 -1.60 -16.59
C ASN A 159 10.60 -1.28 -16.37
N ILE A 160 11.38 -2.32 -16.14
CA ILE A 160 12.82 -2.26 -16.25
C ILE A 160 13.17 -2.36 -17.73
N GLU A 161 13.93 -1.38 -18.24
CA GLU A 161 14.47 -1.43 -19.60
C GLU A 161 15.22 -2.75 -19.82
N LYS A 162 14.97 -3.42 -20.96
CA LYS A 162 15.49 -4.78 -21.19
C LYS A 162 17.01 -4.87 -21.09
N TYR A 163 17.71 -3.85 -21.57
CA TYR A 163 19.16 -3.75 -21.44
C TYR A 163 19.61 -3.72 -19.97
N ASP A 164 18.95 -2.91 -19.14
CA ASP A 164 19.25 -2.78 -17.72
C ASP A 164 18.92 -4.09 -16.98
N ALA A 165 17.79 -4.71 -17.29
CA ALA A 165 17.40 -5.99 -16.72
C ALA A 165 18.46 -7.08 -17.00
N TYR A 166 18.95 -7.18 -18.25
CA TYR A 166 19.96 -8.18 -18.61
C TYR A 166 21.32 -7.91 -17.95
N ALA A 167 21.72 -6.65 -17.80
CA ALA A 167 22.92 -6.29 -17.06
C ALA A 167 22.82 -6.66 -15.57
N LEU A 168 21.66 -6.44 -14.95
CA LEU A 168 21.39 -6.85 -13.58
C LEU A 168 21.41 -8.38 -13.42
N MET A 169 20.76 -9.11 -14.33
CA MET A 169 20.75 -10.58 -14.36
C MET A 169 22.17 -11.16 -14.48
N GLU A 170 22.99 -10.59 -15.37
CA GLU A 170 24.40 -10.99 -15.50
C GLU A 170 25.17 -10.74 -14.21
N LYS A 171 24.98 -9.58 -13.58
CA LYS A 171 25.63 -9.28 -12.30
C LYS A 171 25.21 -10.29 -11.22
N LEU A 172 23.93 -10.62 -11.11
CA LEU A 172 23.43 -11.61 -10.16
C LEU A 172 24.06 -12.99 -10.36
N GLU A 173 24.19 -13.43 -11.61
CA GLU A 173 24.83 -14.70 -11.95
C GLU A 173 26.31 -14.72 -11.57
N THR A 174 27.06 -13.63 -11.82
CA THR A 174 28.48 -13.53 -11.40
C THR A 174 28.67 -13.60 -9.88
N LEU A 175 27.64 -13.20 -9.12
CA LEU A 175 27.63 -13.20 -7.67
C LEU A 175 27.04 -14.49 -7.07
N GLY A 176 26.56 -15.41 -7.91
CA GLY A 176 25.92 -16.65 -7.47
C GLY A 176 24.61 -16.44 -6.72
N LEU A 177 23.90 -15.34 -6.98
CA LEU A 177 22.62 -15.03 -6.35
C LEU A 177 21.45 -15.62 -7.14
N GLY A 178 20.49 -16.21 -6.43
CA GLY A 178 19.23 -16.65 -7.02
C GLY A 178 18.27 -15.48 -7.20
N TYR A 179 17.47 -15.48 -8.24
CA TYR A 179 16.53 -14.39 -8.48
C TYR A 179 15.31 -14.82 -9.29
N TYR A 180 14.23 -14.06 -9.12
CA TYR A 180 13.01 -14.18 -9.89
C TYR A 180 12.81 -12.94 -10.76
N VAL A 181 12.32 -13.13 -11.99
CA VAL A 181 11.96 -12.04 -12.91
C VAL A 181 10.46 -12.07 -13.11
N PHE A 182 9.77 -11.05 -12.58
CA PHE A 182 8.37 -10.82 -12.87
C PHE A 182 8.26 -10.15 -14.24
N TRP A 183 7.50 -10.77 -15.12
CA TRP A 183 7.13 -10.21 -16.41
C TRP A 183 5.63 -10.04 -16.50
N SER A 184 5.17 -9.39 -17.56
CA SER A 184 3.78 -8.95 -17.77
C SER A 184 2.69 -9.99 -17.45
N ASP A 185 3.02 -11.27 -17.58
CA ASP A 185 2.07 -12.36 -17.48
C ASP A 185 2.71 -13.61 -16.86
N GLY A 186 3.74 -13.46 -16.02
CA GLY A 186 4.33 -14.60 -15.32
C GLY A 186 5.59 -14.30 -14.49
N LEU A 187 6.25 -15.37 -14.08
CA LEU A 187 7.44 -15.37 -13.24
C LEU A 187 8.46 -16.34 -13.82
N VAL A 188 9.69 -15.88 -13.97
CA VAL A 188 10.83 -16.73 -14.28
C VAL A 188 11.72 -16.81 -13.04
N ALA A 189 12.33 -17.96 -12.78
CA ALA A 189 13.29 -18.11 -11.70
C ALA A 189 14.65 -18.60 -12.23
N PHE A 190 15.73 -18.06 -11.68
CA PHE A 190 17.11 -18.39 -12.04
C PHE A 190 17.93 -18.69 -10.79
N ASN A 191 18.62 -19.84 -10.77
CA ASN A 191 19.53 -20.25 -9.68
C ASN A 191 18.89 -20.24 -8.28
N VAL A 192 17.59 -20.52 -8.19
CA VAL A 192 16.83 -20.45 -6.92
C VAL A 192 16.71 -21.81 -6.24
N GLU A 193 17.02 -22.92 -6.92
CA GLU A 193 16.65 -24.27 -6.52
C GLU A 193 17.20 -24.69 -5.16
N ASN A 194 18.36 -24.13 -4.80
CA ASN A 194 19.00 -24.42 -3.51
C ASN A 194 18.49 -23.53 -2.38
N SER A 195 17.87 -22.39 -2.68
CA SER A 195 17.37 -21.45 -1.68
C SER A 195 16.28 -22.10 -0.82
N VAL A 196 16.29 -21.77 0.47
CA VAL A 196 15.22 -22.19 1.41
C VAL A 196 13.87 -21.67 0.93
N ASP A 197 13.86 -20.48 0.33
CA ASP A 197 12.64 -19.87 -0.14
C ASP A 197 12.01 -20.66 -1.29
N PHE A 198 12.75 -21.01 -2.34
CA PHE A 198 12.21 -21.80 -3.45
C PHE A 198 11.62 -23.14 -2.99
N LYS A 199 12.29 -23.80 -2.04
CA LYS A 199 11.84 -25.09 -1.48
C LYS A 199 10.55 -24.98 -0.66
N THR A 200 10.22 -23.78 -0.18
CA THR A 200 9.06 -23.54 0.69
C THR A 200 7.94 -22.79 -0.02
N ARG A 201 8.29 -21.92 -0.99
CA ARG A 201 7.36 -21.24 -1.90
C ARG A 201 7.15 -22.09 -3.13
N ASN A 202 6.07 -22.85 -3.12
CA ASN A 202 5.67 -23.69 -4.25
C ASN A 202 5.05 -22.86 -5.38
N TYR A 203 5.78 -21.89 -5.94
CA TYR A 203 5.28 -21.01 -7.02
C TYR A 203 4.79 -21.81 -8.23
N TYR A 204 5.40 -22.97 -8.48
CA TYR A 204 4.97 -23.90 -9.52
C TYR A 204 3.52 -24.37 -9.32
N GLU A 205 3.12 -24.69 -8.08
CA GLU A 205 1.73 -25.07 -7.77
C GLU A 205 0.78 -23.86 -7.63
N MET A 206 1.31 -22.70 -7.25
CA MET A 206 0.50 -21.49 -7.05
C MET A 206 0.15 -20.75 -8.35
N MET A 207 0.88 -21.01 -9.44
CA MET A 207 0.73 -20.30 -10.70
C MET A 207 0.06 -21.18 -11.75
N PRO A 208 -0.76 -20.60 -12.65
CA PRO A 208 -1.29 -21.35 -13.79
C PRO A 208 -0.16 -21.96 -14.62
N ALA A 209 -0.43 -23.10 -15.26
CA ALA A 209 0.55 -23.80 -16.09
C ALA A 209 1.18 -22.86 -17.14
N GLY A 210 2.50 -22.90 -17.26
CA GLY A 210 3.28 -22.06 -18.18
C GLY A 210 3.53 -20.62 -17.73
N LYS A 211 3.00 -20.20 -16.57
CA LYS A 211 3.25 -18.86 -16.01
C LYS A 211 4.47 -18.83 -15.09
N PHE A 212 4.91 -19.98 -14.59
CA PHE A 212 6.17 -20.14 -13.88
C PHE A 212 7.15 -20.94 -14.74
N VAL A 213 8.37 -20.41 -14.96
CA VAL A 213 9.42 -21.08 -15.73
C VAL A 213 10.72 -21.07 -14.93
N LEU A 214 11.32 -22.25 -14.73
CA LEU A 214 12.57 -22.42 -13.99
C LEU A 214 13.75 -22.54 -14.96
N ASN A 215 14.76 -21.70 -14.76
CA ASN A 215 16.01 -21.61 -15.54
C ASN A 215 15.83 -21.70 -17.08
N PRO A 216 14.95 -20.89 -17.70
CA PRO A 216 14.94 -20.82 -19.16
C PRO A 216 16.22 -20.13 -19.67
N GLU A 217 16.48 -20.22 -20.96
CA GLU A 217 17.42 -19.29 -21.59
C GLU A 217 16.91 -17.84 -21.44
N ARG A 218 17.82 -16.86 -21.30
CA ARG A 218 17.44 -15.44 -21.16
C ARG A 218 16.57 -14.95 -22.33
N SER A 219 16.78 -15.50 -23.52
CA SER A 219 15.99 -15.24 -24.74
C SER A 219 14.48 -15.44 -24.56
N PHE A 220 14.05 -16.24 -23.56
CA PHE A 220 12.63 -16.34 -23.19
C PHE A 220 12.00 -14.98 -22.86
N LEU A 221 12.78 -14.02 -22.36
CA LEU A 221 12.32 -12.68 -21.97
C LEU A 221 12.39 -11.65 -23.12
N ASP A 222 12.92 -12.01 -24.29
CA ASP A 222 13.20 -11.06 -25.39
C ASP A 222 11.94 -10.35 -25.93
N ASP A 223 10.77 -10.98 -25.84
CA ASP A 223 9.47 -10.43 -26.25
C ASP A 223 8.59 -9.99 -25.07
N LYS A 224 9.12 -10.06 -23.83
CA LYS A 224 8.37 -9.79 -22.60
C LYS A 224 8.73 -8.44 -22.00
N GLU A 225 7.75 -7.85 -21.32
CA GLU A 225 7.94 -6.68 -20.48
C GLU A 225 8.40 -7.13 -19.09
N ILE A 226 9.58 -6.70 -18.68
CA ILE A 226 10.16 -7.04 -17.38
C ILE A 226 9.74 -5.97 -16.38
N CYS A 227 8.99 -6.36 -15.36
CA CYS A 227 8.43 -5.41 -14.40
C CYS A 227 9.27 -5.32 -13.13
N LYS A 228 9.90 -6.42 -12.70
CA LYS A 228 10.63 -6.48 -11.44
C LYS A 228 11.60 -7.66 -11.38
N ILE A 229 12.73 -7.47 -10.73
CA ILE A 229 13.65 -8.54 -10.34
C ILE A 229 13.58 -8.69 -8.80
N LEU A 230 13.32 -9.90 -8.33
CA LEU A 230 13.27 -10.25 -6.90
C LEU A 230 14.45 -11.16 -6.60
N VAL A 231 15.48 -10.64 -5.96
CA VAL A 231 16.67 -11.39 -5.57
C VAL A 231 16.39 -12.14 -4.28
N THR A 232 16.78 -13.41 -4.22
CA THR A 232 16.78 -14.22 -3.00
C THR A 232 18.21 -14.55 -2.59
N PHE A 233 18.47 -14.52 -1.29
CA PHE A 233 19.81 -14.73 -0.75
C PHE A 233 19.76 -15.39 0.63
N ASP A 234 20.75 -16.19 0.95
CA ASP A 234 20.95 -16.75 2.28
C ASP A 234 21.87 -15.86 3.14
N PRO A 235 21.88 -16.04 4.48
CA PRO A 235 22.70 -15.21 5.37
C PRO A 235 24.19 -15.15 5.02
N HIS A 236 24.74 -16.19 4.40
CA HIS A 236 26.14 -16.23 3.97
C HIS A 236 26.42 -15.43 2.68
N GLN A 237 25.38 -14.99 1.96
CA GLN A 237 25.48 -14.24 0.70
C GLN A 237 25.22 -12.72 0.88
N VAL A 238 25.18 -12.23 2.13
CA VAL A 238 24.90 -10.81 2.42
C VAL A 238 25.93 -9.88 1.77
N GLU A 239 27.21 -10.27 1.71
CA GLU A 239 28.23 -9.47 1.02
C GLU A 239 27.97 -9.39 -0.49
N SER A 240 27.63 -10.51 -1.12
CA SER A 240 27.23 -10.56 -2.53
C SER A 240 25.99 -9.69 -2.80
N LEU A 241 25.00 -9.73 -1.91
CA LEU A 241 23.83 -8.87 -2.01
C LEU A 241 24.21 -7.38 -1.92
N ASN A 242 25.07 -7.01 -0.97
CA ASN A 242 25.50 -5.63 -0.80
C ASN A 242 26.25 -5.13 -2.05
N GLU A 243 27.10 -5.97 -2.64
CA GLU A 243 27.77 -5.66 -3.90
C GLU A 243 26.77 -5.46 -5.04
N PHE A 244 25.74 -6.32 -5.13
CA PHE A 244 24.66 -6.15 -6.10
C PHE A 244 23.86 -4.86 -5.86
N ALA A 245 23.52 -4.55 -4.61
CA ALA A 245 22.80 -3.33 -4.24
C ALA A 245 23.57 -2.05 -4.61
N GLU A 246 24.89 -2.03 -4.44
CA GLU A 246 25.74 -0.94 -4.93
C GLU A 246 25.75 -0.87 -6.47
N TYR A 247 25.73 -2.01 -7.15
CA TYR A 247 25.64 -2.06 -8.61
C TYR A 247 24.31 -1.50 -9.14
N VAL A 248 23.18 -1.76 -8.46
CA VAL A 248 21.86 -1.22 -8.81
C VAL A 248 21.87 0.32 -8.86
N LYS A 249 22.67 0.99 -8.02
CA LYS A 249 22.76 2.47 -8.01
C LYS A 249 23.29 3.08 -9.30
N LYS A 250 23.88 2.28 -10.19
CA LYS A 250 24.32 2.72 -11.53
C LYS A 250 23.14 2.95 -12.49
N PHE A 251 21.94 2.48 -12.14
CA PHE A 251 20.74 2.58 -12.95
C PHE A 251 19.81 3.65 -12.36
N PRO A 252 19.85 4.91 -12.84
CA PRO A 252 19.22 6.05 -12.18
C PRO A 252 17.69 5.98 -12.13
N ARG A 253 17.08 5.13 -12.96
CA ARG A 253 15.62 4.89 -12.98
C ARG A 253 15.18 3.75 -12.08
N LEU A 254 16.12 2.98 -11.51
CA LEU A 254 15.81 1.80 -10.72
C LEU A 254 16.09 2.05 -9.24
N GLN A 255 15.34 1.37 -8.40
CA GLN A 255 15.51 1.34 -6.97
C GLN A 255 15.61 -0.11 -6.51
N GLY A 256 16.54 -0.35 -5.59
CA GLY A 256 16.64 -1.60 -4.86
C GLY A 256 16.15 -1.44 -3.42
N VAL A 257 15.26 -2.32 -2.96
CA VAL A 257 14.66 -2.27 -1.62
C VAL A 257 14.63 -3.68 -1.01
N GLN A 258 15.19 -3.84 0.18
CA GLN A 258 15.02 -5.08 0.94
C GLN A 258 13.62 -5.14 1.54
N THR A 259 12.74 -5.94 0.94
CA THR A 259 11.33 -6.03 1.36
C THR A 259 11.08 -7.13 2.38
N GLN A 260 11.97 -8.13 2.47
CA GLN A 260 11.91 -9.20 3.47
C GLN A 260 13.32 -9.60 3.90
N LYS A 261 13.43 -10.41 4.96
CA LYS A 261 14.71 -10.85 5.54
C LYS A 261 15.69 -11.41 4.49
N ASN A 262 15.20 -12.21 3.55
CA ASN A 262 16.00 -12.91 2.53
C ASN A 262 15.62 -12.48 1.09
N PHE A 263 15.04 -11.28 0.94
CA PHE A 263 14.59 -10.79 -0.37
C PHE A 263 14.93 -9.33 -0.61
N TYR A 264 15.38 -9.05 -1.83
CA TYR A 264 15.69 -7.71 -2.31
C TYR A 264 15.01 -7.46 -3.66
N ASP A 265 14.13 -6.47 -3.68
CA ASP A 265 13.37 -6.07 -4.85
C ASP A 265 14.17 -5.06 -5.67
N VAL A 266 14.23 -5.23 -6.98
CA VAL A 266 14.74 -4.23 -7.93
C VAL A 266 13.70 -3.95 -8.99
N GLY A 267 13.41 -2.67 -9.23
CA GLY A 267 12.49 -2.20 -10.26
C GLY A 267 12.48 -0.69 -10.32
N GLU A 268 11.64 -0.12 -11.17
CA GLU A 268 11.35 1.31 -11.09
C GLU A 268 10.67 1.65 -9.75
N PRO A 269 10.87 2.87 -9.21
CA PRO A 269 10.21 3.32 -7.99
C PRO A 269 8.69 3.18 -8.10
N ALA A 270 8.13 2.28 -7.28
CA ALA A 270 6.71 2.02 -7.23
C ALA A 270 6.22 1.96 -5.78
N SER A 271 4.98 2.38 -5.57
CA SER A 271 4.28 2.21 -4.30
C SER A 271 2.79 2.03 -4.58
N LYS A 272 2.06 1.48 -3.60
CA LYS A 272 0.59 1.39 -3.66
C LYS A 272 -0.04 2.78 -3.88
N ALA A 273 0.53 3.82 -3.25
CA ALA A 273 0.08 5.20 -3.41
C ALA A 273 0.29 5.72 -4.84
N LEU A 274 1.48 5.52 -5.41
CA LEU A 274 1.77 5.94 -6.78
C LEU A 274 0.88 5.20 -7.78
N ALA A 275 0.66 3.91 -7.58
CA ALA A 275 -0.24 3.12 -8.42
C ALA A 275 -1.71 3.55 -8.29
N LEU A 276 -2.16 3.89 -7.08
CA LEU A 276 -3.52 4.42 -6.86
C LEU A 276 -3.69 5.78 -7.56
N CYS A 277 -2.71 6.67 -7.41
CA CYS A 277 -2.72 7.97 -8.08
C CYS A 277 -2.68 7.84 -9.60
N SER A 278 -1.90 6.90 -10.15
CA SER A 278 -1.78 6.75 -11.61
C SER A 278 -3.06 6.25 -12.28
N ILE A 279 -3.93 5.54 -11.55
CA ILE A 279 -5.22 5.08 -12.05
C ILE A 279 -6.40 6.00 -11.71
N ALA A 280 -6.18 7.01 -10.86
CA ALA A 280 -7.26 7.77 -10.25
C ALA A 280 -8.19 8.42 -11.28
N ASP A 281 -7.63 9.21 -12.20
CA ASP A 281 -8.39 9.90 -13.24
C ASP A 281 -9.07 8.92 -14.20
N LYS A 282 -8.33 7.90 -14.67
CA LYS A 282 -8.82 6.93 -15.66
C LYS A 282 -10.00 6.12 -15.13
N TYR A 283 -10.06 5.87 -13.81
CA TYR A 283 -11.08 5.02 -13.19
C TYR A 283 -12.06 5.80 -12.30
N ASN A 284 -12.11 7.14 -12.42
CA ASN A 284 -12.97 8.04 -11.64
C ASN A 284 -12.87 7.78 -10.13
N ILE A 285 -11.63 7.70 -9.62
CA ILE A 285 -11.36 7.59 -8.18
C ILE A 285 -10.99 8.98 -7.67
N ASP A 286 -11.89 9.62 -6.94
CA ASP A 286 -11.58 10.83 -6.19
C ASP A 286 -10.86 10.45 -4.89
N LEU A 287 -9.56 10.75 -4.81
CA LEU A 287 -8.74 10.48 -3.63
C LEU A 287 -9.26 11.19 -2.37
N ASN A 288 -9.93 12.34 -2.52
CA ASN A 288 -10.57 13.08 -1.41
C ASN A 288 -11.89 12.45 -0.95
N LYS A 289 -12.35 11.39 -1.62
CA LYS A 289 -13.47 10.54 -1.21
C LYS A 289 -13.06 9.07 -1.11
N THR A 290 -11.78 8.83 -0.82
CA THR A 290 -11.23 7.49 -0.70
C THR A 290 -10.89 7.17 0.75
N VAL A 291 -11.24 5.97 1.20
CA VAL A 291 -10.82 5.38 2.47
C VAL A 291 -9.79 4.29 2.19
N ALA A 292 -8.64 4.31 2.86
CA ALA A 292 -7.64 3.24 2.77
C ALA A 292 -7.51 2.47 4.09
N PHE A 293 -7.38 1.15 3.98
CA PHE A 293 -7.10 0.24 5.08
C PHE A 293 -5.74 -0.41 4.84
N GLY A 294 -4.84 -0.37 5.82
CA GLY A 294 -3.48 -0.92 5.72
C GLY A 294 -2.82 -1.08 7.08
N ASP A 295 -1.79 -1.91 7.17
CA ASP A 295 -1.11 -2.23 8.45
C ASP A 295 0.41 -2.09 8.40
N ALA A 296 1.00 -1.94 7.21
CA ALA A 296 2.44 -2.03 7.03
C ALA A 296 3.08 -0.76 6.44
N ASN A 297 4.41 -0.74 6.41
CA ASN A 297 5.19 0.41 5.93
C ASN A 297 4.86 0.83 4.48
N ASN A 298 4.50 -0.13 3.62
CA ASN A 298 4.11 0.10 2.23
C ASN A 298 2.71 0.71 2.08
N ASP A 299 1.91 0.78 3.15
CA ASP A 299 0.59 1.42 3.16
C ASP A 299 0.63 2.87 3.59
N ALA A 300 1.61 3.27 4.41
CA ALA A 300 1.75 4.63 4.92
C ALA A 300 1.73 5.70 3.79
N PRO A 301 2.43 5.54 2.65
CA PRO A 301 2.31 6.48 1.54
C PRO A 301 0.88 6.58 0.97
N THR A 302 0.09 5.50 1.02
CA THR A 302 -1.30 5.50 0.56
C THR A 302 -2.16 6.37 1.48
N PHE A 303 -1.87 6.39 2.78
CA PHE A 303 -2.58 7.20 3.77
C PHE A 303 -2.40 8.71 3.53
N ASP A 304 -1.26 9.12 2.99
CA ASP A 304 -0.99 10.51 2.65
C ASP A 304 -1.85 11.02 1.49
N VAL A 305 -2.25 10.14 0.55
CA VAL A 305 -2.97 10.54 -0.66
C VAL A 305 -4.48 10.42 -0.56
N VAL A 306 -5.01 9.59 0.34
CA VAL A 306 -6.48 9.38 0.48
C VAL A 306 -7.13 10.24 1.56
N ALA A 307 -8.45 10.37 1.57
CA ALA A 307 -9.15 11.21 2.53
C ALA A 307 -9.10 10.71 3.98
N LEU A 308 -9.23 9.39 4.14
CA LEU A 308 -9.31 8.73 5.43
C LEU A 308 -8.49 7.45 5.38
N SER A 309 -7.65 7.24 6.39
CA SER A 309 -6.78 6.07 6.50
C SER A 309 -7.00 5.35 7.82
N CYS A 310 -7.04 4.02 7.76
CA CYS A 310 -7.38 3.17 8.90
C CYS A 310 -6.34 2.06 9.05
N ALA A 311 -5.87 1.86 10.28
CA ALA A 311 -4.93 0.78 10.61
C ALA A 311 -5.45 -0.09 11.77
N PRO A 312 -5.29 -1.42 11.73
CA PRO A 312 -5.61 -2.29 12.87
C PRO A 312 -4.60 -2.13 14.01
N LEU A 313 -4.96 -2.58 15.21
CA LEU A 313 -4.14 -2.44 16.44
C LEU A 313 -2.72 -3.02 16.29
N ASN A 314 -2.58 -4.13 15.57
CA ASN A 314 -1.33 -4.86 15.40
C ASN A 314 -0.49 -4.39 14.19
N SER A 315 -0.73 -3.18 13.71
CA SER A 315 0.01 -2.56 12.61
C SER A 315 1.45 -2.20 12.97
N MET A 316 2.29 -2.04 11.96
CA MET A 316 3.63 -1.45 12.10
C MET A 316 3.53 0.02 12.51
N SER A 317 4.57 0.52 13.20
CA SER A 317 4.59 1.89 13.73
C SER A 317 4.30 2.96 12.66
N ASN A 318 4.88 2.84 11.46
CA ASN A 318 4.65 3.83 10.40
C ASN A 318 3.20 3.85 9.90
N ALA A 319 2.50 2.70 9.90
CA ALA A 319 1.09 2.65 9.55
C ALA A 319 0.23 3.25 10.67
N ILE A 320 0.52 2.94 11.94
CA ILE A 320 -0.14 3.55 13.10
C ILE A 320 0.03 5.08 13.08
N ASP A 321 1.27 5.54 12.90
CA ASP A 321 1.62 6.97 12.91
C ASP A 321 1.01 7.74 11.72
N GLY A 322 0.83 7.08 10.58
CA GLY A 322 0.23 7.67 9.37
C GLY A 322 -1.30 7.56 9.30
N ALA A 323 -1.91 6.69 10.11
CA ALA A 323 -3.35 6.43 10.03
C ALA A 323 -4.18 7.53 10.69
N THR A 324 -5.24 7.93 10.00
CA THR A 324 -6.25 8.85 10.53
C THR A 324 -7.03 8.18 11.64
N TYR A 325 -7.28 6.88 11.56
CA TYR A 325 -7.93 6.09 12.60
C TYR A 325 -7.10 4.83 12.90
N VAL A 326 -6.86 4.57 14.19
CA VAL A 326 -6.25 3.32 14.65
C VAL A 326 -7.29 2.53 15.42
N SER A 327 -7.57 1.31 14.95
CA SER A 327 -8.57 0.45 15.58
C SER A 327 -8.06 -0.08 16.93
N SER A 328 -9.00 -0.28 17.86
CA SER A 328 -8.75 -1.08 19.06
C SER A 328 -8.73 -2.60 18.79
N LYS A 329 -9.12 -3.02 17.59
CA LYS A 329 -9.13 -4.42 17.14
C LYS A 329 -7.96 -4.73 16.23
N THR A 330 -7.53 -5.98 16.25
CA THR A 330 -6.48 -6.50 15.37
C THR A 330 -7.02 -6.95 14.02
N SER A 331 -6.11 -7.24 13.09
CA SER A 331 -6.40 -7.83 11.78
C SER A 331 -7.02 -9.23 11.85
N ASP A 332 -6.88 -9.93 12.98
CA ASP A 332 -7.49 -11.24 13.23
C ASP A 332 -8.99 -11.13 13.58
N GLU A 333 -9.50 -9.91 13.73
CA GLU A 333 -10.85 -9.58 14.15
C GLU A 333 -11.63 -8.83 13.06
N ASP A 334 -12.90 -8.54 13.34
CA ASP A 334 -13.82 -7.80 12.47
C ASP A 334 -13.59 -6.28 12.48
N TRP A 335 -12.33 -5.85 12.49
CA TRP A 335 -11.94 -4.44 12.69
C TRP A 335 -12.43 -3.52 11.57
N ILE A 336 -12.41 -3.97 10.31
CA ILE A 336 -12.93 -3.21 9.15
C ILE A 336 -14.45 -3.05 9.27
N ALA A 337 -15.16 -4.14 9.54
CA ALA A 337 -16.62 -4.12 9.70
C ALA A 337 -17.03 -3.23 10.87
N THR A 338 -16.36 -3.38 12.01
CA THR A 338 -16.58 -2.57 13.21
C THR A 338 -16.39 -1.08 12.91
N PHE A 339 -15.27 -0.73 12.26
CA PHE A 339 -14.98 0.64 11.90
C PHE A 339 -16.07 1.25 11.01
N ILE A 340 -16.39 0.58 9.90
CA ILE A 340 -17.35 1.09 8.92
C ILE A 340 -18.75 1.23 9.53
N GLU A 341 -19.20 0.25 10.31
CA GLU A 341 -20.51 0.28 10.96
C GLU A 341 -20.60 1.46 11.95
N GLN A 342 -19.62 1.57 12.85
CA GLN A 342 -19.62 2.55 13.94
C GLN A 342 -19.31 3.98 13.50
N HIS A 343 -18.56 4.17 12.42
CA HIS A 343 -18.09 5.50 12.02
C HIS A 343 -18.74 6.02 10.74
N LEU A 344 -19.23 5.14 9.84
CA LEU A 344 -19.76 5.55 8.54
C LEU A 344 -21.27 5.29 8.37
N TYR A 345 -21.83 4.19 8.90
CA TYR A 345 -23.27 3.89 8.75
C TYR A 345 -24.17 4.42 9.87
N ASN A 346 -23.62 4.66 11.07
CA ASN A 346 -24.22 5.37 12.22
C ASN A 346 -25.74 5.63 12.18
#